data_AF-A0A970IM42-F1
#
_entry.id   AF-A0A970IM42-F1
#
_cell.length_a   1.000
_cell.length_b   1.000
_cell.length_c   1.000
_cell.angle_alpha   90.00
_cell.angle_beta   90.00
_cell.angle_gamma   90.00
#
_symmetry.space_group_name_H-M   'P 1'
#
loop_
_entity.id
_entity.type
_entity.pdbx_description
1 polymer ?
#
loop_
_entity_poly.entity_id
_entity_poly.type
_entity_poly.pdbx_seq_one_letter_code
_entity_poly.pdbx_strand_id
1 'polypeptide(L)'
;EHTVWIGLEYFCREGDALWEMGDVPFVDMAISELTDIGIIDPSDVLDSHRVRVKKAYPAYFDTYSEIQTLTAWLDKIPNLYCVGRNGQHRYNNMDHSMVTAFEAVDALLTGNPSRERIWNVNTEQEYHEEKAT
;
A
#
# COMPACT_ATOMS: atom_id res chain seq x y z
N GLU A 1 -23.88 23.30 11.82
CA GLU A 1 -23.73 21.85 12.01
C GLU A 1 -22.28 21.49 11.75
N HIS A 2 -21.69 20.63 12.59
CA HIS A 2 -20.33 20.13 12.40
C HIS A 2 -20.44 18.67 11.96
N THR A 3 -20.03 18.39 10.73
CA THR A 3 -19.95 17.03 10.20
C THR A 3 -18.50 16.59 10.12
N VAL A 4 -18.26 15.29 10.24
CA VAL A 4 -16.92 14.68 10.14
C VAL A 4 -16.99 13.42 9.28
N TRP A 5 -15.88 13.08 8.63
CA TRP A 5 -15.70 11.79 7.96
C TRP A 5 -14.91 10.85 8.89
N ILE A 6 -15.35 9.60 8.98
CA ILE A 6 -14.63 8.54 9.68
C ILE A 6 -14.08 7.58 8.62
N GLY A 7 -12.75 7.46 8.57
CA GLY A 7 -12.07 6.50 7.69
C GLY A 7 -12.01 5.12 8.33
N LEU A 8 -12.38 4.10 7.57
CA LEU A 8 -12.31 2.70 7.99
C LEU A 8 -11.47 1.91 6.97
N GLU A 9 -10.56 1.07 7.47
CA GLU A 9 -9.75 0.20 6.64
C GLU A 9 -10.04 -1.27 6.97
N TYR A 10 -10.39 -2.03 5.93
CA TYR A 10 -10.68 -3.45 6.03
C TYR A 10 -9.72 -4.24 5.14
N PHE A 11 -8.87 -5.05 5.77
CA PHE A 11 -7.97 -5.94 5.05
C PHE A 11 -8.72 -7.17 4.54
N CYS A 12 -8.61 -7.43 3.24
CA CYS A 12 -9.23 -8.58 2.59
C CYS A 12 -8.37 -9.08 1.43
N ARG A 13 -8.68 -10.28 0.94
CA ARG A 13 -8.07 -10.94 -0.22
C ARG A 13 -9.06 -10.94 -1.37
N GLU A 14 -8.56 -10.75 -2.59
CA GLU A 14 -9.40 -10.88 -3.80
C GLU A 14 -10.09 -12.26 -3.79
N GLY A 15 -11.42 -12.25 -3.90
CA GLY A 15 -12.27 -13.46 -3.88
C GLY A 15 -12.75 -13.92 -2.50
N ASP A 16 -12.34 -13.27 -1.40
CA ASP A 16 -12.91 -13.56 -0.08
C ASP A 16 -14.28 -12.89 0.14
N ALA A 17 -14.95 -13.25 1.23
CA ALA A 17 -16.29 -12.77 1.53
C ALA A 17 -16.37 -11.24 1.70
N LEU A 18 -15.35 -10.60 2.28
CA LEU A 18 -15.31 -9.15 2.46
C LEU A 18 -15.07 -8.42 1.13
N TRP A 19 -14.21 -8.98 0.27
CA TRP A 19 -13.90 -8.43 -1.04
C TRP A 19 -15.13 -8.48 -1.97
N GLU A 20 -15.80 -9.63 -2.02
CA GLU A 20 -16.98 -9.88 -2.87
C GLU A 20 -18.27 -9.24 -2.32
N MET A 21 -18.29 -8.81 -1.06
CA MET A 21 -19.46 -8.16 -0.46
C MET A 21 -19.85 -6.89 -1.24
N GLY A 22 -21.15 -6.76 -1.53
CA GLY A 22 -21.73 -5.58 -2.17
C GLY A 22 -21.59 -4.32 -1.31
N ASP A 23 -21.74 -3.13 -1.90
CA ASP A 23 -21.44 -1.89 -1.19
C ASP A 23 -22.42 -1.60 -0.06
N VAL A 24 -23.73 -1.75 -0.29
CA VAL A 24 -24.77 -1.58 0.75
C VAL A 24 -24.54 -2.49 1.97
N PRO A 25 -24.45 -3.83 1.82
CA PRO A 25 -24.23 -4.70 2.97
C PRO A 25 -22.88 -4.46 3.67
N PHE A 26 -21.86 -3.99 2.95
CA PHE A 26 -20.58 -3.64 3.56
C PHE A 26 -20.67 -2.37 4.41
N VAL A 27 -21.36 -1.34 3.92
CA VAL A 27 -21.61 -0.11 4.67
C VAL A 27 -22.45 -0.41 5.91
N ASP A 28 -23.51 -1.22 5.78
CA ASP A 28 -24.35 -1.61 6.91
C ASP A 28 -23.55 -2.35 7.99
N MET A 29 -22.66 -3.27 7.58
CA MET A 29 -21.73 -3.96 8.48
C MET A 29 -20.81 -2.97 9.20
N ALA A 30 -20.20 -2.03 8.47
CA ALA A 30 -19.30 -1.03 9.04
C ALA A 30 -19.99 -0.08 10.03
N ILE A 31 -21.23 0.33 9.73
CA ILE A 31 -22.07 1.14 10.65
C ILE A 31 -22.39 0.33 11.91
N SER A 32 -22.75 -0.95 11.76
CA SER A 32 -23.01 -1.83 12.90
C SER A 32 -21.79 -1.97 13.79
N GLU A 33 -20.60 -2.21 13.21
CA GLU A 33 -19.36 -2.32 13.99
C GLU A 33 -19.04 -1.03 14.73
N LEU A 34 -19.11 0.13 14.06
CA LEU A 34 -18.89 1.44 14.69
C LEU A 34 -19.88 1.74 15.81
N THR A 35 -21.12 1.28 15.69
CA THR A 35 -22.16 1.39 16.72
C THR A 35 -21.84 0.49 17.90
N ASP A 36 -21.46 -0.77 17.65
CA ASP A 36 -21.13 -1.76 18.66
C ASP A 36 -19.91 -1.36 19.51
N ILE A 37 -18.92 -0.70 18.90
CA ILE A 37 -17.76 -0.13 19.62
C ILE A 37 -18.03 1.25 20.24
N GLY A 38 -19.23 1.82 20.03
CA GLY A 38 -19.67 3.07 20.66
C GLY A 38 -19.08 4.35 20.07
N ILE A 39 -18.73 4.35 18.78
CA ILE A 39 -18.13 5.52 18.10
C ILE A 39 -19.19 6.43 17.45
N ILE A 40 -20.30 5.86 16.96
CA ILE A 40 -21.39 6.61 16.32
C ILE A 40 -22.76 6.16 16.84
N ASP A 41 -23.78 7.02 16.69
CA ASP A 41 -25.17 6.60 16.59
C ASP A 41 -25.48 6.30 15.11
N PRO A 42 -26.07 5.14 14.76
CA PRO A 42 -26.37 4.81 13.36
C PRO A 42 -27.33 5.82 12.70
N SER A 43 -28.14 6.54 13.47
CA SER A 43 -29.05 7.57 12.96
C SER A 43 -28.35 8.88 12.56
N ASP A 44 -27.09 9.08 12.96
CA ASP A 44 -26.28 10.25 12.60
C ASP A 44 -25.52 10.06 11.27
N VAL A 45 -25.61 8.88 10.63
CA VAL A 45 -24.93 8.60 9.37
C VAL A 45 -25.64 9.31 8.21
N LEU A 46 -24.96 10.26 7.59
CA LEU A 46 -25.49 11.06 6.48
C LEU A 46 -25.11 10.54 5.09
N ASP A 47 -23.90 9.99 4.96
CA ASP A 47 -23.35 9.53 3.68
C ASP A 47 -22.26 8.46 3.90
N SER A 48 -21.98 7.69 2.86
CA SER A 48 -20.92 6.68 2.85
C SER A 48 -20.26 6.56 1.48
N HIS A 49 -18.94 6.33 1.48
CA HIS A 49 -18.20 6.03 0.26
C HIS A 49 -17.26 4.87 0.49
N ARG A 50 -17.30 3.89 -0.41
CA ARG A 50 -16.45 2.70 -0.34
C ARG A 50 -15.57 2.62 -1.57
N VAL A 51 -14.28 2.35 -1.34
CA VAL A 51 -13.30 2.07 -2.39
C VAL A 51 -12.67 0.71 -2.14
N ARG A 52 -12.64 -0.15 -3.16
CA ARG A 52 -11.85 -1.39 -3.15
C ARG A 52 -10.50 -1.12 -3.81
N VAL A 53 -9.42 -1.27 -3.06
CA VAL A 53 -8.06 -0.99 -3.55
C VAL A 53 -7.29 -2.30 -3.72
N LYS A 54 -7.05 -2.71 -4.97
CA LYS A 54 -6.16 -3.84 -5.25
C LYS A 54 -4.70 -3.43 -4.97
N LYS A 55 -3.90 -4.38 -4.48
CA LYS A 55 -2.45 -4.19 -4.23
C LYS A 55 -2.14 -3.00 -3.32
N ALA A 56 -2.97 -2.79 -2.27
CA ALA A 56 -2.77 -1.70 -1.32
C ALA A 56 -1.50 -1.88 -0.46
N TYR A 57 -1.19 -3.11 -0.06
CA TYR A 57 -0.06 -3.43 0.82
C TYR A 57 0.89 -4.43 0.15
N PRO A 58 2.19 -4.10 0.01
CA PRO A 58 3.20 -5.07 -0.38
C PRO A 58 3.39 -6.02 0.79
N ALA A 59 3.12 -7.29 0.54
CA ALA A 59 3.22 -8.30 1.57
C ALA A 59 4.55 -9.05 1.48
N TYR A 60 5.22 -9.21 2.61
CA TYR A 60 6.55 -9.80 2.72
C TYR A 60 6.46 -11.25 3.23
N PHE A 61 5.92 -12.12 2.39
CA PHE A 61 5.79 -13.54 2.69
C PHE A 61 6.08 -14.38 1.44
N ASP A 62 6.03 -15.71 1.58
CA ASP A 62 6.33 -16.69 0.53
C ASP A 62 7.69 -16.46 -0.12
N THR A 63 7.73 -16.02 -1.37
CA THR A 63 8.94 -15.86 -2.18
C THR A 63 9.63 -14.51 -1.99
N TYR A 64 9.20 -13.71 -1.01
CA TYR A 64 9.82 -12.40 -0.76
C TYR A 64 11.31 -12.48 -0.43
N SER A 65 11.80 -13.59 0.15
CA SER A 65 13.24 -13.82 0.38
C SER A 65 14.07 -13.78 -0.92
N GLU A 66 13.46 -14.04 -2.07
CA GLU A 66 14.09 -14.02 -3.39
C GLU A 66 14.00 -12.65 -4.08
N ILE A 67 13.58 -11.59 -3.38
CA ILE A 67 13.38 -10.26 -3.99
C ILE A 67 14.66 -9.74 -4.66
N GLN A 68 15.84 -10.02 -4.11
CA GLN A 68 17.12 -9.62 -4.72
C GLN A 68 17.38 -10.32 -6.06
N THR A 69 16.97 -11.58 -6.20
CA THR A 69 17.04 -12.32 -7.46
C THR A 69 16.18 -11.63 -8.53
N LEU A 70 14.98 -11.18 -8.15
CA LEU A 70 14.08 -10.45 -9.04
C LEU A 70 14.64 -9.06 -9.40
N THR A 71 15.09 -8.25 -8.44
CA THR A 71 15.61 -6.90 -8.73
C THR A 71 16.87 -6.96 -9.60
N ALA A 72 17.78 -7.90 -9.34
CA ALA A 72 18.97 -8.10 -10.17
C ALA A 72 18.64 -8.55 -11.60
N TRP A 73 17.52 -9.24 -11.81
CA TRP A 73 17.03 -9.55 -13.15
C TRP A 73 16.41 -8.33 -13.83
N LEU A 74 15.59 -7.55 -13.11
CA LEU A 74 14.96 -6.32 -13.62
C LEU A 74 16.01 -5.28 -14.04
N ASP A 75 17.10 -5.15 -13.30
CA ASP A 75 18.19 -4.21 -13.60
C ASP A 75 18.92 -4.50 -14.92
N LYS A 76 18.72 -5.69 -15.53
CA LYS A 76 19.24 -6.01 -16.86
C LYS A 76 18.43 -5.36 -17.99
N ILE A 77 17.25 -4.80 -17.70
CA ILE A 77 16.37 -4.15 -18.68
C ILE A 77 16.73 -2.65 -18.74
N PRO A 78 17.42 -2.16 -19.80
CA PRO A 78 18.09 -0.85 -19.76
C PRO A 78 17.17 0.36 -19.56
N ASN A 79 15.89 0.24 -19.90
CA ASN A 79 14.90 1.32 -19.84
C ASN A 79 13.79 1.10 -18.78
N LEU A 80 13.98 0.16 -17.85
CA LEU A 80 13.04 -0.11 -16.77
C LEU A 80 13.48 0.55 -15.46
N TYR A 81 12.56 1.27 -14.81
CA TYR A 81 12.77 1.91 -13.51
C TYR A 81 11.59 1.58 -12.59
N CYS A 82 11.88 0.91 -11.48
CA CYS A 82 10.88 0.48 -10.51
C CYS A 82 10.72 1.53 -9.41
N VAL A 83 9.61 2.27 -9.43
CA VAL A 83 9.35 3.39 -8.52
C VAL A 83 8.10 3.17 -7.67
N GLY A 84 8.04 3.82 -6.52
CA GLY A 84 6.92 3.80 -5.61
C GLY A 84 6.72 2.47 -4.88
N ARG A 85 5.67 2.42 -4.05
CA ARG A 85 5.33 1.29 -3.17
C ARG A 85 5.29 -0.07 -3.88
N ASN A 86 4.46 -0.20 -4.92
CA ASN A 86 4.31 -1.48 -5.63
C ASN A 86 5.38 -1.71 -6.69
N GLY A 87 5.94 -0.66 -7.30
CA GLY A 87 7.03 -0.83 -8.26
C GLY A 87 8.28 -1.40 -7.61
N GLN A 88 8.55 -1.00 -6.36
CA GLN A 88 9.64 -1.56 -5.56
C GLN A 88 9.25 -2.77 -4.71
N HIS A 89 7.95 -3.09 -4.65
CA HIS A 89 7.36 -4.01 -3.67
C HIS A 89 7.87 -3.73 -2.24
N ARG A 90 7.81 -2.46 -1.84
CA ARG A 90 8.28 -1.95 -0.54
C ARG A 90 7.21 -1.11 0.13
N TYR A 91 7.06 -1.27 1.44
CA TYR A 91 6.19 -0.48 2.31
C TYR A 91 6.70 0.97 2.39
N ASN A 92 6.32 1.75 1.39
CA ASN A 92 6.66 3.16 1.29
C ASN A 92 5.44 4.02 1.65
N ASN A 93 5.73 5.13 2.34
CA ASN A 93 4.83 6.27 2.44
C ASN A 93 4.91 7.12 1.15
N MET A 94 4.08 8.16 1.07
CA MET A 94 3.97 8.99 -0.12
C MET A 94 5.27 9.73 -0.46
N ASP A 95 5.92 10.31 0.54
CA ASP A 95 7.21 10.98 0.45
C ASP A 95 8.30 10.05 -0.09
N HIS A 96 8.42 8.84 0.46
CA HIS A 96 9.36 7.83 -0.06
C HIS A 96 9.04 7.48 -1.51
N SER A 97 7.76 7.32 -1.84
CA SER A 97 7.34 7.03 -3.21
C SER A 97 7.69 8.16 -4.18
N MET A 98 7.57 9.42 -3.76
CA MET A 98 8.00 10.57 -4.56
C MET A 98 9.52 10.62 -4.72
N VAL A 99 10.29 10.34 -3.66
CA VAL A 99 11.76 10.31 -3.74
C VAL A 99 12.24 9.27 -4.76
N THR A 100 11.63 8.08 -4.84
CA THR A 100 11.99 7.10 -5.87
C THR A 100 11.81 7.63 -7.30
N ALA A 101 10.82 8.51 -7.53
CA ALA A 101 10.62 9.14 -8.82
C ALA A 101 11.69 10.21 -9.11
N PHE A 102 12.11 10.98 -8.10
CA PHE A 102 13.21 11.93 -8.24
C PHE A 102 14.53 11.23 -8.59
N GLU A 103 14.86 10.12 -7.92
CA GLU A 103 16.05 9.33 -8.24
C GLU A 103 15.99 8.74 -9.65
N ALA A 104 14.81 8.31 -10.11
CA ALA A 104 14.64 7.82 -11.49
C ALA A 104 14.83 8.93 -12.53
N VAL A 105 14.31 10.14 -12.27
CA VAL A 105 14.49 11.30 -13.15
C VAL A 105 15.96 11.74 -13.17
N ASP A 106 16.64 11.78 -12.02
CA ASP A 106 18.07 12.11 -11.95
C ASP A 106 18.90 11.12 -12.78
N ALA A 107 18.66 9.81 -12.61
CA ALA A 107 19.34 8.78 -13.39
C ALA A 107 19.20 8.98 -14.90
N LEU A 108 17.99 9.35 -15.36
CA LEU A 108 17.72 9.64 -16.76
C LEU A 108 18.46 10.91 -17.26
N LEU A 109 18.45 11.99 -16.46
CA LEU A 109 19.06 13.27 -16.84
C LEU A 109 20.58 13.21 -16.84
N THR A 110 21.20 12.47 -15.90
CA THR A 110 22.66 12.32 -15.83
C THR A 110 23.19 11.22 -16.74
N GLY A 111 22.31 10.43 -17.37
CA GLY A 111 22.71 9.23 -18.12
C GLY A 111 23.33 8.14 -17.24
N ASN A 112 22.99 8.10 -15.94
CA ASN A 112 23.47 7.08 -15.02
C ASN A 112 22.59 5.83 -15.17
N PRO A 113 23.13 4.68 -15.59
CA PRO A 113 22.34 3.47 -15.77
C PRO A 113 22.02 2.76 -14.45
N SER A 114 22.63 3.13 -13.32
CA SER A 114 22.41 2.46 -12.04
C SER A 114 21.03 2.77 -11.46
N ARG A 115 20.35 1.73 -10.95
CA ARG A 115 19.08 1.85 -10.19
C ARG A 115 19.30 1.83 -8.68
N GLU A 116 20.55 1.74 -8.22
CA GLU A 116 20.90 1.56 -6.80
C GLU A 116 20.25 2.61 -5.89
N ARG A 117 20.29 3.88 -6.28
CA ARG A 117 19.69 4.97 -5.47
C ARG A 117 18.18 4.83 -5.35
N ILE A 118 17.52 4.38 -6.42
CA ILE A 118 16.08 4.09 -6.42
C ILE A 118 15.83 2.94 -5.44
N TRP A 119 16.52 1.81 -5.60
CA TRP A 119 16.37 0.63 -4.75
C TRP A 119 16.70 0.85 -3.27
N ASN A 120 17.46 1.90 -2.92
CA ASN A 120 17.85 2.21 -1.55
C ASN A 120 16.99 3.29 -0.87
N VAL A 121 15.94 3.80 -1.52
CA VAL A 121 14.99 4.70 -0.84
C VAL A 121 14.28 3.92 0.28
N ASN A 122 14.30 4.43 1.51
CA ASN A 122 13.59 3.84 2.66
C ASN A 122 14.09 2.43 3.07
N THR A 123 15.40 2.13 2.92
CA THR A 123 16.00 0.87 3.39
C THR A 123 16.63 0.95 4.78
N GLU A 124 16.84 2.15 5.34
CA GLU A 124 17.53 2.34 6.63
C GLU A 124 16.62 2.19 7.86
N GLN A 125 15.30 2.08 7.67
CA GLN A 125 14.34 1.82 8.75
C GLN A 125 13.93 0.34 8.68
N GLU A 126 14.68 -0.52 9.37
CA GLU A 126 14.28 -1.91 9.61
C GLU A 126 12.84 -1.95 10.16
N TYR A 127 11.96 -2.60 9.40
CA TYR A 127 10.58 -2.82 9.80
C TYR A 127 10.58 -3.77 11.01
N HIS A 128 10.21 -3.26 12.19
CA HIS A 128 10.27 -3.94 13.50
C HIS A 128 9.24 -5.07 13.72
N GLU A 129 8.82 -5.76 12.67
CA GLU A 129 7.94 -6.94 12.80
C GLU A 129 8.73 -8.20 12.46
N GLU A 130 9.74 -8.50 13.28
CA GLU A 130 10.23 -9.88 13.39
C GLU A 130 9.14 -10.72 14.06
N LYS A 131 8.71 -11.80 13.40
CA LYS A 131 7.98 -12.86 14.10
C LYS A 131 8.93 -13.45 15.13
N ALA A 132 8.63 -13.21 16.41
CA ALA A 132 9.15 -14.06 17.47
C ALA A 132 8.85 -15.52 17.11
N THR A 133 9.91 -16.33 17.20
CA THR A 133 10.02 -17.70 16.70
C THR A 133 8.98 -18.64 17.30
#